data_AF-A0A0F9PQI5-F1
#
_entry.id   AF-A0A0F9PQI5-F1
#
_cell.length_a   1.000
_cell.length_b   1.000
_cell.length_c   1.000
_cell.angle_alpha   90.00
_cell.angle_beta   90.00
_cell.angle_gamma   90.00
#
_symmetry.space_group_name_H-M   'P 1'
#
loop_
_entity.id
_entity.type
_entity.pdbx_description
1 polymer ?
#
loop_
_entity_poly.entity_id
_entity_poly.type
_entity_poly.pdbx_seq_one_letter_code
_entity_poly.pdbx_strand_id
1 'polypeptide(L)'
;MSSLITLRLPIVDNSCLLKALENCGFTYEIQQQPFQIILNNTQITFGKTNLGIIAKFEQLQRNEVNRIYKEYERIYTEKIKKIQDQKNALHYLVEQAREKLQKLQNLKSQLNQSSNSKEITLIKDELSDVEMKRKEAENKAKKMQEEQLRLEKERSEVRENMVNNIFEKAKKQGFKIKKIQHKNKTQLVLVRQIR
;
A
#
# COMPACT_ATOMS: atom_id res chain seq x y z
N MET A 1 -28.10 25.21 -7.97
CA MET A 1 -27.09 24.44 -8.73
C MET A 1 -26.26 23.62 -7.78
N SER A 2 -26.17 22.30 -7.99
CA SER A 2 -25.30 21.40 -7.25
C SER A 2 -24.13 20.96 -8.12
N SER A 3 -22.95 20.84 -7.53
CA SER A 3 -21.74 20.37 -8.23
C SER A 3 -21.25 19.09 -7.59
N LEU A 4 -20.94 18.09 -8.43
CA LEU A 4 -20.41 16.80 -7.99
C LEU A 4 -18.90 16.77 -8.19
N ILE A 5 -18.14 16.63 -7.11
CA ILE A 5 -16.69 16.43 -7.16
C ILE A 5 -16.39 14.99 -6.80
N THR A 6 -15.70 14.28 -7.70
CA THR A 6 -15.19 12.93 -7.44
C THR A 6 -13.69 13.03 -7.15
N LEU A 7 -13.30 12.72 -5.92
CA LEU A 7 -11.89 12.60 -5.56
C LEU A 7 -11.33 11.27 -6.07
N ARG A 8 -10.25 11.35 -6.85
CA ARG A 8 -9.49 10.18 -7.30
C ARG A 8 -8.52 9.72 -6.23
N LEU A 9 -8.05 8.49 -6.41
CA LEU A 9 -7.01 7.90 -5.61
C LEU A 9 -5.72 8.72 -5.71
N PRO A 10 -5.13 9.18 -4.59
CA PRO A 10 -3.83 9.84 -4.63
C PRO A 10 -2.75 8.88 -5.12
N ILE A 11 -1.83 9.40 -5.92
CA ILE A 11 -0.65 8.67 -6.37
C ILE A 11 0.40 8.83 -5.28
N VAL A 12 0.70 7.74 -4.59
CA VAL A 12 1.61 7.69 -3.44
C VAL A 12 2.89 6.93 -3.81
N ASP A 13 2.82 6.04 -4.80
CA ASP A 13 3.92 5.18 -5.20
C ASP A 13 4.38 5.48 -6.64
N ASN A 14 5.56 6.08 -6.77
CA ASN A 14 6.17 6.42 -8.04
C ASN A 14 6.42 5.17 -8.91
N SER A 15 6.78 4.04 -8.30
CA SER A 15 7.06 2.80 -9.05
C SER A 15 5.81 2.24 -9.74
N CYS A 16 4.65 2.34 -9.08
CA CYS A 16 3.38 1.92 -9.65
C CYS A 16 2.93 2.87 -10.76
N LEU A 17 3.25 4.16 -10.64
CA LEU A 17 2.92 5.14 -11.67
C LEU A 17 3.73 4.94 -12.94
N LEU A 18 5.04 4.72 -12.84
CA LEU A 18 5.90 4.49 -14.00
C LEU A 18 5.42 3.28 -14.80
N LYS A 19 5.11 2.18 -14.12
CA LYS A 19 4.52 1.00 -14.76
C LYS A 19 3.15 1.28 -15.39
N ALA A 20 2.33 2.13 -14.78
CA ALA A 20 1.05 2.52 -15.35
C ALA A 20 1.22 3.34 -16.64
N LEU A 21 2.24 4.19 -16.69
CA LEU A 21 2.58 4.97 -17.88
C LEU A 21 3.09 4.07 -19.02
N GLU A 22 3.96 3.10 -18.72
CA GLU A 22 4.43 2.08 -19.66
C GLU A 22 3.28 1.27 -20.24
N ASN A 23 2.40 0.74 -19.38
CA ASN A 23 1.22 -0.03 -19.81
C ASN A 23 0.25 0.78 -20.68
N CYS A 24 0.23 2.10 -20.50
CA CYS A 24 -0.58 2.99 -21.34
C CYS A 24 0.10 3.36 -22.66
N GLY A 25 1.35 2.94 -22.89
CA GLY A 25 2.11 3.20 -24.11
C GLY A 25 2.82 4.55 -24.13
N PHE A 26 2.99 5.19 -22.97
CA PHE A 26 3.70 6.47 -22.88
C PHE A 26 5.21 6.25 -22.74
N THR A 27 5.97 6.90 -23.60
CA THR A 27 7.42 7.08 -23.43
C THR A 27 7.68 8.24 -22.49
N TYR A 28 8.60 8.06 -21.55
CA TYR A 28 8.84 9.04 -20.50
C TYR A 28 10.31 9.26 -20.21
N GLU A 29 10.68 10.50 -19.92
CA GLU A 29 11.99 10.87 -19.39
C GLU A 29 11.87 11.36 -17.95
N ILE A 30 12.75 10.88 -17.08
CA ILE A 30 12.81 11.28 -15.67
C ILE A 30 13.88 12.35 -15.52
N GLN A 31 13.48 13.56 -15.13
CA GLN A 31 14.39 14.59 -14.64
C GLN A 31 14.36 14.55 -13.11
N GLN A 32 15.52 14.51 -12.45
CA GLN A 32 15.59 14.37 -10.99
C GLN A 32 15.56 15.72 -10.24
N GLN A 33 15.85 16.83 -10.91
CA GLN A 33 15.83 18.16 -10.30
C GLN A 33 15.22 19.21 -11.24
N PRO A 34 13.96 19.62 -11.01
CA PRO A 34 12.95 19.01 -10.13
C PRO A 34 12.48 17.62 -10.62
N PHE A 35 11.93 16.77 -9.74
CA PHE A 35 11.38 15.47 -10.14
C PHE A 35 10.20 15.66 -11.12
N GLN A 36 10.44 15.41 -12.41
CA GLN A 36 9.47 15.59 -13.49
C GLN A 36 9.50 14.36 -14.41
N ILE A 37 8.34 14.01 -14.93
CA ILE A 37 8.19 12.98 -15.96
C ILE A 37 7.72 13.67 -17.23
N ILE A 38 8.56 13.70 -18.25
CA ILE A 38 8.24 14.31 -19.55
C ILE A 38 7.72 13.22 -20.47
N LEU A 39 6.49 13.37 -20.96
CA LEU A 39 5.80 12.47 -21.89
C LEU A 39 5.67 13.13 -23.26
N ASN A 40 6.44 12.77 -24.29
CA ASN A 40 6.26 13.22 -25.70
C ASN A 40 5.63 14.63 -25.88
N ASN A 41 6.33 15.68 -25.41
CA ASN A 41 5.92 17.10 -25.40
C ASN A 41 4.87 17.55 -24.36
N THR A 42 4.39 16.64 -23.52
CA THR A 42 3.56 16.92 -22.34
C THR A 42 4.36 16.73 -21.05
N GLN A 43 4.22 17.67 -20.11
CA GLN A 43 4.90 17.58 -18.81
C GLN A 43 3.96 17.03 -17.75
N ILE A 44 4.37 15.94 -17.09
CA ILE A 44 3.81 15.55 -15.80
C ILE A 44 4.70 16.13 -14.72
N THR A 45 4.22 17.20 -14.08
CA THR A 45 4.89 17.79 -12.92
C THR A 45 4.38 17.16 -11.64
N PHE A 46 5.30 16.67 -10.81
CA PHE A 46 5.01 16.19 -9.47
C PHE A 46 5.17 17.34 -8.50
N GLY A 47 4.06 18.01 -8.21
CA GLY A 47 4.05 19.05 -7.19
C GLY A 47 3.85 18.42 -5.82
N LYS A 48 4.81 18.60 -4.89
CA LYS A 48 4.53 18.45 -3.46
C LYS A 48 3.59 19.60 -3.07
N THR A 49 2.33 19.28 -2.88
CA THR A 49 1.34 20.22 -2.36
C THR A 49 1.11 19.95 -0.88
N ASN A 50 0.41 20.84 -0.17
CA ASN A 50 -0.08 20.59 1.20
C ASN A 50 -1.00 19.36 1.28
N LEU A 51 -1.36 18.76 0.14
CA LEU A 51 -2.20 17.59 -0.05
C LEU A 51 -1.39 16.32 -0.32
N GLY A 52 -0.05 16.38 -0.34
CA GLY A 52 0.81 15.29 -0.80
C GLY A 52 1.35 15.50 -2.21
N ILE A 53 1.97 14.46 -2.78
CA ILE A 53 2.48 14.48 -4.15
C ILE A 53 1.29 14.30 -5.10
N ILE A 54 0.99 15.33 -5.89
CA ILE A 54 -0.06 15.26 -6.91
C ILE A 54 0.64 15.32 -8.27
N ALA A 55 0.40 14.30 -9.09
CA ALA A 55 0.75 14.33 -10.50
C ALA A 55 -0.18 15.32 -11.21
N LYS A 56 0.37 16.45 -11.67
CA LYS A 56 -0.31 17.36 -12.57
C LYS A 56 0.02 16.92 -13.99
N PHE A 57 -1.01 16.47 -14.71
CA PHE A 57 -0.90 16.18 -16.13
C PHE A 57 -1.19 17.48 -16.87
N GLU A 58 -0.15 18.18 -17.32
CA GLU A 58 -0.33 19.36 -18.16
C GLU A 58 -0.71 18.90 -19.57
N GLN A 59 -1.73 19.54 -20.15
CA GLN A 59 -2.18 19.36 -21.55
C GLN A 59 -2.68 17.96 -21.96
N LEU A 60 -2.73 16.99 -21.04
CA LEU A 60 -3.24 15.63 -21.30
C LEU A 60 -4.77 15.60 -21.32
N GLN A 61 -5.37 14.82 -22.23
CA GLN A 61 -6.83 14.73 -22.33
C GLN A 61 -7.42 13.99 -21.12
N ARG A 62 -8.63 14.37 -20.68
CA ARG A 62 -9.29 13.78 -19.51
C ARG A 62 -9.41 12.24 -19.59
N ASN A 63 -9.55 11.70 -20.81
CA ASN A 63 -9.65 10.27 -21.08
C ASN A 63 -8.34 9.53 -20.86
N GLU A 64 -7.22 10.13 -21.27
CA GLU A 64 -5.88 9.56 -21.09
C GLU A 64 -5.50 9.55 -19.61
N VAL A 65 -5.77 10.67 -18.91
CA VAL A 65 -5.59 10.75 -17.46
C VAL A 65 -6.42 9.68 -16.76
N ASN A 66 -7.69 9.48 -17.16
CA ASN A 66 -8.53 8.40 -16.62
C ASN A 66 -7.93 6.99 -16.83
N ARG A 67 -7.31 6.76 -18.00
CA ARG A 67 -6.67 5.48 -18.32
C ARG A 67 -5.48 5.22 -17.40
N ILE A 68 -4.62 6.22 -17.22
CA ILE A 68 -3.45 6.15 -16.33
C ILE A 68 -3.88 5.88 -14.88
N TYR A 69 -4.90 6.58 -14.38
CA TYR A 69 -5.40 6.34 -13.02
C TYR A 69 -5.99 4.94 -12.83
N LYS A 70 -6.70 4.39 -13.83
CA LYS A 70 -7.23 3.03 -13.76
C LYS A 70 -6.12 1.99 -13.72
N GLU A 71 -5.12 2.14 -14.59
CA GLU A 71 -3.95 1.24 -14.61
C GLU A 71 -3.13 1.35 -13.32
N TYR A 72 -2.92 2.56 -12.81
CA TYR A 72 -2.29 2.77 -11.51
C TYR A 72 -3.05 2.07 -10.38
N GLU A 73 -4.38 2.24 -10.31
CA GLU A 73 -5.21 1.58 -9.29
C GLU A 73 -5.10 0.06 -9.38
N ARG A 74 -5.06 -0.49 -10.60
CA ARG A 74 -4.88 -1.93 -10.85
C ARG A 74 -3.52 -2.42 -10.35
N ILE A 75 -2.43 -1.81 -10.80
CA ILE A 75 -1.06 -2.18 -10.44
C ILE A 75 -0.81 -2.04 -8.95
N TYR A 76 -1.30 -0.95 -8.36
CA TYR A 76 -1.16 -0.70 -6.93
C TYR A 76 -1.93 -1.73 -6.10
N THR A 77 -3.15 -2.10 -6.52
CA THR A 77 -3.95 -3.13 -5.85
C THR A 77 -3.30 -4.51 -5.98
N GLU A 78 -2.75 -4.83 -7.15
CA GLU A 78 -1.96 -6.05 -7.36
C GLU A 78 -0.71 -6.09 -6.48
N LYS A 79 0.00 -4.95 -6.32
CA LYS A 79 1.16 -4.84 -5.43
C LYS A 79 0.78 -5.10 -3.98
N ILE A 80 -0.30 -4.49 -3.49
CA ILE A 80 -0.83 -4.76 -2.14
C ILE A 80 -1.19 -6.24 -1.99
N LYS A 81 -1.88 -6.83 -2.98
CA LYS A 81 -2.26 -8.24 -2.94
C LYS A 81 -1.02 -9.15 -2.87
N LYS A 82 0.02 -8.89 -3.66
CA LYS A 82 1.28 -9.63 -3.61
C LYS A 82 1.96 -9.56 -2.24
N ILE A 83 1.99 -8.37 -1.63
CA ILE A 83 2.51 -8.18 -0.27
C ILE A 83 1.70 -9.01 0.74
N GLN A 84 0.37 -9.00 0.61
CA GLN A 84 -0.52 -9.78 1.46
C GLN A 84 -0.32 -11.29 1.28
N ASP A 85 -0.18 -11.77 0.04
CA ASP A 85 0.05 -13.18 -0.26
C ASP A 85 1.41 -13.66 0.29
N GLN A 86 2.47 -12.85 0.15
CA GLN A 86 3.78 -13.12 0.74
C GLN A 86 3.72 -13.18 2.28
N LYS A 87 2.98 -12.28 2.91
CA LYS A 87 2.72 -12.30 4.36
C LYS A 87 1.99 -13.58 4.76
N ASN A 88 0.94 -13.97 4.05
CA ASN A 88 0.18 -15.19 4.34
C ASN A 88 1.05 -16.44 4.20
N ALA A 89 1.92 -16.50 3.18
CA ALA A 89 2.89 -17.59 3.01
C ALA A 89 3.90 -17.66 4.16
N LEU A 90 4.43 -16.52 4.62
CA LEU A 90 5.31 -16.49 5.79
C LEU A 90 4.60 -16.93 7.07
N HIS A 91 3.34 -16.50 7.27
CA HIS A 91 2.54 -16.94 8.40
C HIS A 91 2.36 -18.46 8.39
N TYR A 92 2.08 -19.04 7.23
CA TYR A 92 1.97 -20.49 7.09
C TYR A 92 3.27 -21.23 7.46
N LEU A 93 4.43 -20.72 7.02
CA LEU A 93 5.73 -21.28 7.41
C LEU A 93 6.00 -21.20 8.92
N VAL A 94 5.56 -20.11 9.56
CA VAL A 94 5.66 -19.96 11.02
C VAL A 94 4.81 -21.01 11.74
N GLU A 95 3.59 -21.26 11.27
CA GLU A 95 2.72 -22.31 11.84
C GLU A 95 3.32 -23.71 11.66
N GLN A 96 3.84 -24.03 10.48
CA GLN A 96 4.56 -25.30 10.26
C GLN A 96 5.76 -25.46 11.20
N ALA A 97 6.52 -24.38 11.42
CA ALA A 97 7.64 -24.40 12.35
C ALA A 97 7.17 -24.61 13.81
N ARG A 98 6.03 -24.04 14.21
CA ARG A 98 5.43 -24.24 15.54
C ARG A 98 5.02 -25.69 15.75
N GLU A 99 4.36 -26.30 14.78
CA GLU A 99 4.00 -27.73 14.83
C GLU A 99 5.24 -28.62 14.95
N LYS A 100 6.29 -28.31 14.17
CA LYS A 100 7.56 -29.05 14.23
C LYS A 100 8.22 -28.91 15.61
N LEU A 101 8.24 -27.71 16.19
CA LEU A 101 8.75 -27.49 17.55
C LEU A 101 7.99 -28.32 18.58
N GLN A 102 6.66 -28.36 18.48
CA GLN A 102 5.83 -29.13 19.41
C GLN A 102 6.12 -30.63 19.31
N LYS A 103 6.28 -31.17 18.09
CA LYS A 103 6.68 -32.57 17.88
C LYS A 103 8.05 -32.87 18.47
N LEU A 104 9.04 -31.99 18.24
CA LEU A 104 10.40 -32.14 18.79
C LEU A 104 10.43 -32.05 20.33
N GLN A 105 9.60 -31.19 20.92
CA GLN A 105 9.45 -31.10 22.38
C GLN A 105 8.85 -32.38 22.98
N ASN A 106 7.85 -32.97 22.32
CA ASN A 106 7.27 -34.24 22.74
C ASN A 106 8.29 -35.39 22.63
N LEU A 107 9.02 -35.47 21.52
CA LEU A 107 10.11 -36.44 21.30
C LEU A 107 11.21 -36.32 22.37
N LYS A 108 11.65 -35.09 22.66
CA LYS A 108 12.62 -34.82 23.72
C LYS A 108 12.12 -35.31 25.08
N SER A 109 10.83 -35.11 25.38
CA SER A 109 10.22 -35.54 26.64
C SER A 109 10.19 -37.06 26.77
N GLN A 110 9.93 -37.78 25.67
CA GLN A 110 10.00 -39.25 25.60
C GLN A 110 11.44 -39.76 25.74
N LEU A 111 12.40 -39.13 25.06
CA LEU A 111 13.82 -39.52 25.09
C LEU A 111 14.50 -39.27 26.43
N ASN A 112 14.08 -38.22 27.15
CA ASN A 112 14.52 -38.00 28.52
C ASN A 112 14.10 -39.15 29.45
N GLN A 113 13.01 -39.87 29.14
CA GLN A 113 12.58 -41.04 29.91
C GLN A 113 13.41 -42.29 29.56
N SER A 114 13.97 -42.36 28.35
CA SER A 114 14.78 -43.51 27.88
C SER A 114 16.30 -43.34 28.06
N SER A 115 16.77 -42.24 28.66
CA SER A 115 18.19 -41.97 28.98
C SER A 115 19.16 -41.93 27.77
N ASN A 116 18.69 -41.65 26.56
CA ASN A 116 19.52 -41.57 25.35
C ASN A 116 20.20 -40.19 25.18
N SER A 117 21.36 -39.99 25.84
CA SER A 117 22.05 -38.69 25.93
C SER A 117 22.47 -38.08 24.58
N LYS A 118 22.90 -38.90 23.61
CA LYS A 118 23.34 -38.44 22.27
C LYS A 118 22.19 -37.96 21.38
N GLU A 119 21.04 -38.61 21.46
CA GLU A 119 19.84 -38.21 20.71
C GLU A 119 19.21 -36.95 21.32
N ILE A 120 19.28 -36.80 22.64
CA ILE A 120 18.86 -35.58 23.34
C ILE A 120 19.68 -34.36 22.91
N THR A 121 21.00 -34.50 22.70
CA THR A 121 21.84 -33.38 22.20
C THR A 121 21.48 -32.99 20.77
N LEU A 122 21.31 -33.97 19.88
CA LEU A 122 20.91 -33.71 18.49
C LEU A 122 19.55 -33.00 18.39
N ILE A 123 18.57 -33.41 19.19
CA ILE A 123 17.24 -32.77 19.22
C ILE A 123 17.31 -31.35 19.81
N LYS A 124 18.21 -31.09 20.77
CA LYS A 124 18.41 -29.72 21.30
C LYS A 124 18.96 -28.78 20.23
N ASP A 125 19.91 -29.24 19.43
CA ASP A 125 20.47 -28.46 18.33
C ASP A 125 19.40 -28.19 17.27
N GLU A 126 18.63 -29.21 16.88
CA GLU A 126 17.53 -29.04 15.92
C GLU A 126 16.41 -28.11 16.45
N LEU A 127 16.09 -28.18 17.74
CA LEU A 127 15.15 -27.24 18.37
C LEU A 127 15.66 -25.79 18.27
N SER A 128 16.95 -25.57 18.55
CA SER A 128 17.55 -24.23 18.47
C SER A 128 17.49 -23.67 17.05
N ASP A 129 17.84 -24.49 16.05
CA ASP A 129 17.81 -24.11 14.64
C ASP A 129 16.40 -23.76 14.14
N VAL A 130 15.41 -24.57 14.52
CA VAL A 130 14.00 -24.32 14.14
C VAL A 130 13.45 -23.08 14.85
N GLU A 131 13.81 -22.84 16.11
CA GLU A 131 13.43 -21.62 16.82
C GLU A 131 14.01 -20.35 16.18
N MET A 132 15.28 -20.40 15.77
CA MET A 132 15.93 -19.28 15.07
C MET A 132 15.22 -18.97 13.75
N LYS A 133 15.01 -19.98 12.90
CA LYS A 133 14.29 -19.82 11.61
C LYS A 133 12.88 -19.29 11.80
N ARG A 134 12.16 -19.75 12.84
CA ARG A 134 10.82 -19.24 13.18
C ARG A 134 10.87 -17.76 13.54
N LYS A 135 11.77 -17.35 14.45
CA LYS A 135 11.92 -15.94 14.87
C LYS A 135 12.28 -15.03 13.70
N GLU A 136 13.15 -15.49 12.80
CA GLU A 136 13.49 -14.73 11.59
C GLU A 136 12.28 -14.55 10.67
N ALA A 137 11.48 -15.59 10.46
CA ALA A 137 10.27 -15.53 9.67
C ALA A 137 9.20 -14.60 10.29
N GLU A 138 9.02 -14.67 11.62
CA GLU A 138 8.13 -13.78 12.37
C GLU A 138 8.56 -12.32 12.25
N ASN A 139 9.86 -12.04 12.40
CA ASN A 139 10.41 -10.68 12.26
C ASN A 139 10.21 -10.12 10.84
N LYS A 140 10.41 -10.95 9.79
CA LYS A 140 10.14 -10.55 8.40
C LYS A 140 8.66 -10.27 8.17
N ALA A 141 7.77 -11.13 8.68
CA ALA A 141 6.32 -10.93 8.57
C ALA A 141 5.86 -9.64 9.25
N LYS A 142 6.41 -9.34 10.44
CA LYS A 142 6.11 -8.11 11.18
C LYS A 142 6.56 -6.86 10.42
N LYS A 143 7.78 -6.85 9.88
CA LYS A 143 8.28 -5.73 9.04
C LYS A 143 7.40 -5.47 7.83
N MET A 144 6.96 -6.53 7.13
CA MET A 144 6.04 -6.40 5.98
C MET A 144 4.67 -5.85 6.40
N GLN A 145 4.15 -6.25 7.56
CA GLN A 145 2.90 -5.72 8.08
C GLN A 145 2.99 -4.24 8.45
N GLU A 146 4.10 -3.82 9.06
CA GLU A 146 4.35 -2.41 9.38
C GLU A 146 4.46 -1.56 8.11
N GLU A 147 5.13 -2.05 7.07
CA GLU A 147 5.21 -1.36 5.77
C GLU A 147 3.85 -1.24 5.09
N GLN A 148 3.06 -2.31 5.08
CA GLN A 148 1.69 -2.31 4.52
C GLN A 148 0.81 -1.29 5.25
N LEU A 149 0.81 -1.31 6.59
CA LEU A 149 0.06 -0.37 7.41
C LEU A 149 0.52 1.08 7.18
N ARG A 150 1.84 1.30 7.05
CA ARG A 150 2.39 2.64 6.77
C ARG A 150 1.88 3.17 5.44
N LEU A 151 1.92 2.37 4.38
CA LEU A 151 1.45 2.76 3.04
C LEU A 151 -0.06 3.02 3.00
N GLU A 152 -0.85 2.19 3.68
CA GLU A 152 -2.30 2.41 3.77
C GLU A 152 -2.64 3.66 4.59
N LYS A 153 -1.91 3.90 5.69
CA LYS A 153 -2.09 5.07 6.54
C LYS A 153 -1.73 6.35 5.78
N GLU A 154 -0.57 6.41 5.14
CA GLU A 154 -0.14 7.55 4.32
C GLU A 154 -1.17 7.86 3.22
N ARG A 155 -1.68 6.82 2.55
CA ARG A 155 -2.74 6.94 1.55
C ARG A 155 -4.05 7.47 2.13
N SER A 156 -4.41 7.07 3.34
CA SER A 156 -5.62 7.52 4.03
C SER A 156 -5.51 8.98 4.48
N GLU A 157 -4.37 9.37 5.05
CA GLU A 157 -4.08 10.72 5.51
C GLU A 157 -4.08 11.72 4.34
N VAL A 158 -3.44 11.36 3.22
CA VAL A 158 -3.48 12.16 1.98
C VAL A 158 -4.93 12.35 1.51
N ARG A 159 -5.74 11.29 1.52
CA ARG A 159 -7.16 11.36 1.12
C ARG A 159 -7.96 12.28 2.04
N GLU A 160 -7.77 12.16 3.36
CA GLU A 160 -8.48 13.00 4.33
C GLU A 160 -8.07 14.47 4.22
N ASN A 161 -6.78 14.75 4.04
CA ASN A 161 -6.27 16.09 3.81
C ASN A 161 -6.86 16.70 2.52
N MET A 162 -7.02 15.92 1.45
CA MET A 162 -7.70 16.36 0.22
C MET A 162 -9.17 16.70 0.46
N VAL A 163 -9.89 15.84 1.19
CA VAL A 163 -11.30 16.07 1.54
C VAL A 163 -11.44 17.35 2.37
N ASN A 164 -10.65 17.47 3.44
CA ASN A 164 -10.72 18.60 4.37
C ASN A 164 -10.41 19.92 3.68
N ASN A 165 -9.40 19.96 2.81
CA ASN A 165 -9.09 21.17 2.05
C ASN A 165 -10.20 21.59 1.07
N ILE A 166 -10.87 20.62 0.43
CA ILE A 166 -12.05 20.94 -0.39
C ILE A 166 -13.19 21.45 0.49
N PHE A 167 -13.40 20.83 1.65
CA PHE A 167 -14.40 21.26 2.62
C PHE A 167 -14.21 22.72 3.03
N GLU A 168 -12.99 23.09 3.41
CA GLU A 168 -12.66 24.45 3.85
C GLU A 168 -12.80 25.48 2.71
N LYS A 169 -12.33 25.16 1.50
CA LYS A 169 -12.50 26.06 0.34
C LYS A 169 -13.96 26.28 -0.01
N ALA A 170 -14.76 25.23 0.00
CA ALA A 170 -16.16 25.32 -0.36
C ALA A 170 -17.03 25.99 0.72
N LYS A 171 -16.73 25.80 2.01
CA LYS A 171 -17.34 26.58 3.10
C LYS A 171 -17.06 28.08 2.93
N LYS A 172 -15.81 28.46 2.63
CA LYS A 172 -15.43 29.86 2.36
C LYS A 172 -16.21 30.48 1.19
N GLN A 173 -16.63 29.66 0.23
CA GLN A 173 -17.42 30.07 -0.92
C GLN A 173 -18.95 29.97 -0.70
N GLY A 174 -19.41 29.65 0.52
CA GLY A 174 -20.85 29.58 0.87
C GLY A 174 -21.57 28.30 0.42
N PHE A 175 -20.84 27.22 0.16
CA PHE A 175 -21.43 25.92 -0.19
C PHE A 175 -21.62 25.04 1.04
N LYS A 176 -22.77 24.36 1.12
CA LYS A 176 -23.01 23.22 2.02
C LYS A 176 -22.55 21.95 1.32
N ILE A 177 -21.82 21.09 2.03
CA ILE A 177 -21.15 19.93 1.44
C ILE A 177 -21.66 18.66 2.10
N LYS A 178 -22.04 17.67 1.29
CA LYS A 178 -22.34 16.31 1.74
C LYS A 178 -21.26 15.35 1.23
N LYS A 179 -20.70 14.54 2.14
CA LYS A 179 -19.72 13.48 1.82
C LYS A 179 -20.45 12.16 1.62
N ILE A 180 -20.21 11.51 0.48
CA ILE A 180 -20.69 10.17 0.17
C ILE A 180 -19.45 9.30 -0.09
N GLN A 181 -19.30 8.22 0.68
CA GLN A 181 -18.21 7.25 0.49
C GLN A 181 -18.70 6.07 -0.35
N HIS A 182 -18.00 5.78 -1.44
CA HIS A 182 -18.22 4.59 -2.27
C HIS A 182 -16.91 3.81 -2.39
N LYS A 183 -16.74 2.69 -1.67
CA LYS A 183 -15.56 1.78 -1.71
C LYS A 183 -14.19 2.52 -1.83
N ASN A 184 -13.77 2.87 -3.04
CA ASN A 184 -12.49 3.54 -3.32
C ASN A 184 -12.57 5.04 -3.69
N LYS A 185 -13.78 5.61 -3.76
CA LYS A 185 -14.04 6.99 -4.19
C LYS A 185 -14.76 7.77 -3.09
N THR A 186 -14.33 9.01 -2.89
CA THR A 186 -15.07 9.98 -2.09
C THR A 186 -15.78 10.94 -3.03
N GLN A 187 -17.11 10.95 -3.00
CA GLN A 187 -17.92 11.92 -3.70
C GLN A 187 -18.31 13.04 -2.74
N LEU A 188 -18.09 14.28 -3.19
CA LEU A 188 -18.49 15.49 -2.47
C LEU A 188 -19.58 16.17 -3.29
N VAL A 189 -20.77 16.29 -2.70
CA VAL A 189 -21.89 17.02 -3.28
C VAL A 189 -21.92 18.40 -2.68
N LEU A 190 -21.67 19.42 -3.51
CA LEU A 190 -21.69 20.82 -3.13
C LEU A 190 -23.04 21.42 -3.50
N VAL A 191 -23.73 22.02 -2.53
CA VAL A 191 -24.99 22.71 -2.71
C VAL A 191 -24.80 24.16 -2.30
N ARG A 192 -25.00 25.10 -3.24
CA ARG A 192 -24.89 26.53 -2.95
C ARG A 192 -26.04 26.94 -2.02
N GLN A 193 -25.72 27.55 -0.88
CA GLN A 193 -26.75 28.21 -0.09
C GLN A 193 -27.11 29.52 -0.78
N ILE A 194 -28.27 29.55 -1.43
CA ILE A 194 -28.90 30.80 -1.83
C ILE A 194 -29.49 31.36 -0.54
N ARG A 195 -28.95 32.48 -0.06
CA ARG A 195 -29.66 33.34 0.87
C ARG A 195 -30.49 34.31 0.05
#